data_AF-A0AAN1D3I1-F1
#
_entry.id   AF-A0AAN1D3I1-F1
#
_cell.length_a   1.000
_cell.length_b   1.000
_cell.length_c   1.000
_cell.angle_alpha   90.00
_cell.angle_beta   90.00
_cell.angle_gamma   90.00
#
_symmetry.space_group_name_H-M   'P 1'
#
loop_
_entity.id
_entity.type
_entity.pdbx_description
1 polymer ?
#
loop_
_entity_poly.entity_id
_entity_poly.type
_entity_poly.pdbx_seq_one_letter_code
_entity_poly.pdbx_strand_id
1 'polypeptide(L)'
;MGESIPEQQAIAETIALLEYYGFELNGQTAAATIEQWCAHSPVAWVRLAVLEALYRGRYKKISVTAILRVWQRWEKPQVQFNREFESLICAELPTKVAPTPPVQSRPEASIASALPSPSLGIATFSPPPELANSDAYQKLKAIATQPDTKKP
;
A
#
# COMPACT_ATOMS: atom_id res chain seq x y z
N MET A 1 -2.60 -12.04 -29.78
CA MET A 1 -1.61 -10.96 -29.92
C MET A 1 -1.78 -10.09 -28.68
N GLY A 2 -0.96 -10.31 -27.66
CA GLY A 2 -1.04 -9.52 -26.43
C GLY A 2 -0.44 -8.15 -26.72
N GLU A 3 -1.20 -7.10 -26.47
CA GLU A 3 -0.71 -5.74 -26.58
C GLU A 3 0.41 -5.56 -25.55
N SER A 4 1.66 -5.69 -26.01
CA SER A 4 2.82 -5.31 -25.25
C SER A 4 2.72 -3.82 -25.02
N ILE A 5 2.23 -3.41 -23.83
CA ILE A 5 2.38 -2.03 -23.37
C ILE A 5 3.85 -1.66 -23.62
N PRO A 6 4.13 -0.55 -24.33
CA PRO A 6 5.51 -0.22 -24.68
C PRO A 6 6.32 -0.18 -23.37
N GLU A 7 7.45 -0.88 -23.33
CA GLU A 7 8.25 -1.00 -22.10
C GLU A 7 8.59 0.38 -21.52
N GLN A 8 8.80 1.37 -22.40
CA GLN A 8 8.97 2.78 -22.01
C GLN A 8 7.78 3.35 -21.25
N GLN A 9 6.54 3.03 -21.64
CA GLN A 9 5.34 3.47 -20.93
C GLN A 9 5.25 2.80 -19.56
N ALA A 10 5.52 1.49 -19.47
CA ALA A 10 5.53 0.79 -18.18
C ALA A 10 6.60 1.33 -17.23
N ILE A 11 7.78 1.71 -17.75
CA ILE A 11 8.83 2.38 -16.97
C ILE A 11 8.35 3.75 -16.49
N ALA A 12 7.79 4.58 -17.38
CA ALA A 12 7.29 5.91 -17.04
C ALA A 12 6.19 5.86 -15.96
N GLU A 13 5.24 4.93 -16.10
CA GLU A 13 4.21 4.68 -15.09
C GLU A 13 4.81 4.25 -13.75
N THR A 14 5.78 3.33 -13.77
CA THR A 14 6.41 2.85 -12.55
C THR A 14 7.19 3.96 -11.85
N ILE A 15 7.87 4.84 -12.60
CA ILE A 15 8.52 6.04 -12.05
C ILE A 15 7.49 6.93 -11.38
N ALA A 16 6.39 7.24 -12.08
CA ALA A 16 5.31 8.08 -11.55
C ALA A 16 4.71 7.49 -10.27
N LEU A 17 4.51 6.16 -10.19
CA LEU A 17 4.03 5.49 -8.98
C LEU A 17 5.01 5.64 -7.81
N LEU A 18 6.30 5.44 -8.04
CA LEU A 18 7.32 5.55 -7.00
C LEU A 18 7.43 7.00 -6.47
N GLU A 19 7.34 7.98 -7.35
CA GLU A 19 7.43 9.41 -7.00
C GLU A 19 6.16 9.92 -6.32
N TYR A 20 4.99 9.60 -6.88
CA TYR A 20 3.70 10.07 -6.37
C TYR A 20 3.40 9.50 -4.98
N TYR A 21 3.65 8.22 -4.76
CA TYR A 21 3.44 7.57 -3.46
C TYR A 21 4.66 7.67 -2.51
N GLY A 22 5.71 8.39 -2.90
CA GLY A 22 6.84 8.71 -2.03
C GLY A 22 7.63 7.49 -1.54
N PHE A 23 7.98 6.58 -2.44
CA PHE A 23 8.72 5.37 -2.08
C PHE A 23 10.08 5.67 -1.41
N GLU A 24 10.40 4.90 -0.38
CA GLU A 24 11.71 4.91 0.29
C GLU A 24 12.72 4.14 -0.58
N LEU A 25 13.48 4.89 -1.39
CA LEU A 25 14.45 4.37 -2.36
C LEU A 25 15.90 4.34 -1.84
N ASN A 26 16.11 4.49 -0.53
CA ASN A 26 17.44 4.50 0.11
C ASN A 26 18.43 5.50 -0.54
N GLY A 27 17.95 6.68 -0.94
CA GLY A 27 18.77 7.72 -1.57
C GLY A 27 19.04 7.55 -3.07
N GLN A 28 18.45 6.54 -3.72
CA GLN A 28 18.49 6.39 -5.17
C GLN A 28 17.29 7.06 -5.84
N THR A 29 17.44 7.42 -7.12
CA THR A 29 16.32 7.92 -7.93
C THR A 29 15.40 6.76 -8.34
N ALA A 30 14.14 7.08 -8.65
CA ALA A 30 13.17 6.10 -9.12
C ALA A 30 13.66 5.40 -10.41
N ALA A 31 14.20 6.17 -11.35
CA ALA A 31 14.78 5.65 -12.59
C ALA A 31 15.93 4.67 -12.34
N ALA A 32 16.92 5.03 -11.51
CA ALA A 32 18.05 4.15 -11.21
C ALA A 32 17.61 2.86 -10.49
N THR A 33 16.59 2.96 -9.63
CA THR A 33 16.03 1.79 -8.96
C THR A 33 15.35 0.84 -9.94
N ILE A 34 14.59 1.37 -10.90
CA ILE A 34 13.92 0.57 -11.93
C ILE A 34 14.95 -0.08 -12.85
N GLU A 35 15.98 0.64 -13.30
CA GLU A 35 17.07 0.06 -14.09
C GLU A 35 17.71 -1.14 -13.39
N GLN A 36 17.95 -1.03 -12.08
CA GLN A 36 18.50 -2.13 -11.27
C GLN A 36 17.58 -3.36 -11.26
N TRP A 37 16.26 -3.16 -11.17
CA TRP A 37 15.29 -4.25 -11.21
C TRP A 37 15.15 -4.85 -12.62
N CYS A 38 15.13 -4.00 -13.65
CA CYS A 38 15.05 -4.39 -15.06
C CYS A 38 16.28 -5.20 -15.53
N ALA A 39 17.45 -5.00 -14.90
CA ALA A 39 18.64 -5.80 -15.18
C ALA A 39 18.45 -7.31 -14.86
N HIS A 40 17.51 -7.65 -13.98
CA HIS A 40 17.30 -9.02 -13.50
C HIS A 40 15.87 -9.54 -13.72
N SER A 41 14.93 -8.69 -14.11
CA SER A 41 13.52 -9.03 -14.25
C SER A 41 12.90 -8.25 -15.43
N PRO A 42 11.91 -8.83 -16.13
CA PRO A 42 11.18 -8.10 -17.16
C PRO A 42 10.51 -6.84 -16.60
N VAL A 43 10.45 -5.76 -17.39
CA VAL A 43 9.81 -4.48 -17.01
C VAL A 43 8.38 -4.69 -16.52
N ALA A 44 7.63 -5.59 -17.16
CA ALA A 44 6.28 -5.95 -16.77
C ALA A 44 6.20 -6.47 -15.32
N TRP A 45 7.17 -7.27 -14.88
CA TRP A 45 7.22 -7.77 -13.51
C TRP A 45 7.55 -6.66 -12.52
N VAL A 46 8.41 -5.72 -12.91
CA VAL A 46 8.75 -4.58 -12.07
C VAL A 46 7.50 -3.72 -11.79
N ARG A 47 6.73 -3.38 -12.82
CA ARG A 47 5.46 -2.65 -12.67
C ARG A 47 4.49 -3.39 -11.74
N LEU A 48 4.30 -4.69 -11.95
CA LEU A 48 3.43 -5.52 -11.12
C LEU A 48 3.93 -5.60 -9.66
N ALA A 49 5.25 -5.68 -9.43
CA ALA A 49 5.81 -5.79 -8.09
C ALA A 49 5.65 -4.48 -7.30
N VAL A 50 5.72 -3.33 -7.96
CA VAL A 50 5.43 -2.02 -7.34
C VAL A 50 3.96 -1.92 -6.95
N LEU A 51 3.04 -2.31 -7.83
CA LEU A 51 1.60 -2.36 -7.52
C LEU A 51 1.28 -3.32 -6.37
N GLU A 52 1.90 -4.50 -6.34
CA GLU A 52 1.75 -5.46 -5.25
C GLU A 52 2.29 -4.91 -3.92
N ALA A 53 3.39 -4.16 -3.94
CA ALA A 53 3.92 -3.50 -2.76
C ALA A 53 2.97 -2.39 -2.25
N LEU A 54 2.39 -1.61 -3.16
CA LEU A 54 1.35 -0.61 -2.84
C LEU A 54 0.11 -1.26 -2.24
N TYR A 55 -0.36 -2.37 -2.82
CA TYR A 55 -1.50 -3.14 -2.32
C TYR A 55 -1.27 -3.63 -0.88
N ARG A 56 -0.03 -4.00 -0.54
CA ARG A 56 0.37 -4.41 0.81
C ARG A 56 0.66 -3.23 1.75
N GLY A 57 0.54 -1.97 1.29
CA GLY A 57 0.87 -0.76 2.05
C GLY A 57 2.37 -0.59 2.35
N ARG A 58 3.24 -1.13 1.49
CA ARG A 58 4.69 -1.21 1.70
C ARG A 58 5.45 -0.32 0.72
N TYR A 59 5.75 0.91 1.12
CA TYR A 59 6.41 1.92 0.26
C TYR A 59 7.95 1.85 0.26
N LYS A 60 8.56 0.68 0.44
CA LYS A 60 10.03 0.54 0.52
C LYS A 60 10.60 -0.22 -0.66
N LYS A 61 11.73 0.24 -1.20
CA LYS A 61 12.50 -0.46 -2.25
C LYS A 61 12.75 -1.94 -1.91
N ILE A 62 13.08 -2.22 -0.65
CA ILE A 62 13.35 -3.60 -0.20
C ILE A 62 12.13 -4.51 -0.35
N SER A 63 10.91 -3.97 -0.20
CA SER A 63 9.67 -4.72 -0.34
C SER A 63 9.44 -5.17 -1.78
N VAL A 64 9.61 -4.26 -2.75
CA VAL A 64 9.50 -4.57 -4.19
C VAL A 64 10.57 -5.57 -4.60
N THR A 65 11.81 -5.38 -4.13
CA THR A 65 12.92 -6.31 -4.41
C THR A 65 12.63 -7.71 -3.86
N ALA A 66 12.06 -7.82 -2.67
CA ALA A 66 11.69 -9.11 -2.08
C ALA A 66 10.59 -9.82 -2.89
N ILE A 67 9.57 -9.08 -3.35
CA ILE A 67 8.52 -9.61 -4.22
C ILE A 67 9.12 -10.15 -5.53
N LEU A 68 9.98 -9.37 -6.19
CA LEU A 68 10.66 -9.79 -7.42
C LEU A 68 11.49 -11.07 -7.22
N ARG A 69 12.24 -11.19 -6.12
CA ARG A 69 13.00 -12.41 -5.82
C ARG A 69 12.11 -13.65 -5.67
N VAL A 70 10.94 -13.50 -5.04
CA VAL A 70 9.98 -14.61 -4.90
C VAL A 70 9.44 -15.01 -6.26
N TRP A 71 9.10 -14.06 -7.12
CA TRP A 71 8.61 -14.33 -8.47
C TRP A 71 9.68 -14.94 -9.37
N GLN A 72 10.93 -14.49 -9.28
CA GLN A 72 12.07 -15.10 -9.96
C GLN A 72 12.25 -16.57 -9.56
N ARG A 73 12.12 -16.90 -8.28
CA ARG A 73 12.24 -18.29 -7.80
C ARG A 73 11.15 -19.22 -8.36
N TRP A 74 9.99 -18.68 -8.68
CA TRP A 74 8.87 -19.42 -9.23
C TRP A 74 8.72 -19.27 -10.75
N GLU A 75 9.62 -18.49 -11.37
CA GLU A 75 9.59 -18.13 -12.79
C GLU A 75 8.22 -17.58 -13.27
N LYS A 76 7.40 -17.08 -12.33
CA LYS A 76 6.08 -16.53 -12.62
C LYS A 76 5.71 -15.39 -11.67
N PRO A 77 5.06 -14.32 -12.16
CA PRO A 77 4.50 -13.29 -11.31
C PRO A 77 3.27 -13.84 -10.57
N GLN A 78 3.21 -13.62 -9.26
CA GLN A 78 2.04 -13.93 -8.44
C GLN A 78 1.49 -12.65 -7.83
N VAL A 79 0.46 -12.13 -8.48
CA VAL A 79 -0.22 -10.89 -8.12
C VAL A 79 -1.46 -11.21 -7.28
N GLN A 80 -1.66 -10.47 -6.20
CA GLN A 80 -2.82 -10.62 -5.32
C GLN A 80 -3.82 -9.46 -5.43
N PHE A 81 -3.43 -8.35 -6.04
CA PHE A 81 -4.34 -7.21 -6.23
C PHE A 81 -5.39 -7.46 -7.32
N ASN A 82 -6.57 -6.84 -7.17
CA ASN A 82 -7.65 -6.86 -8.16
C ASN A 82 -7.45 -5.77 -9.22
N ARG A 83 -8.01 -5.93 -10.42
CA ARG A 83 -7.96 -4.92 -11.51
C ARG A 83 -8.54 -3.56 -11.09
N GLU A 84 -9.56 -3.55 -10.25
CA GLU A 84 -10.13 -2.31 -9.70
C GLU A 84 -9.07 -1.49 -8.93
N PHE A 85 -8.18 -2.17 -8.22
CA PHE A 85 -7.08 -1.51 -7.50
C PHE A 85 -6.06 -0.92 -8.47
N GLU A 86 -5.67 -1.67 -9.51
CA GLU A 86 -4.80 -1.13 -10.57
C GLU A 86 -5.41 0.12 -11.20
N SER A 87 -6.70 0.08 -11.55
CA SER A 87 -7.39 1.22 -12.16
C SER A 87 -7.45 2.43 -11.23
N LEU A 88 -7.71 2.24 -9.93
CA LEU A 88 -7.74 3.32 -8.94
C LEU A 88 -6.37 4.00 -8.80
N ILE A 89 -5.34 3.19 -8.57
CA ILE A 89 -3.98 3.68 -8.35
C ILE A 89 -3.42 4.36 -9.61
N CYS A 90 -3.69 3.81 -10.79
CA CYS A 90 -3.28 4.43 -12.05
C CYS A 90 -4.11 5.68 -12.39
N ALA A 91 -5.38 5.76 -11.98
CA ALA A 91 -6.22 6.94 -12.19
C ALA A 91 -5.84 8.13 -11.29
N GLU A 92 -5.28 7.86 -10.11
CA GLU A 92 -4.77 8.89 -9.18
C GLU A 92 -3.46 9.54 -9.65
N LEU A 93 -2.74 8.89 -10.57
CA LEU A 93 -1.55 9.49 -11.17
C LEU A 93 -1.97 10.74 -11.98
N PRO A 94 -1.25 11.87 -11.83
CA PRO A 94 -1.46 13.04 -12.68
C PRO A 94 -1.12 12.67 -14.13
N THR A 95 -2.11 12.15 -14.83
CA THR A 95 -1.99 11.74 -16.22
C THR A 95 -1.81 13.02 -17.02
N LYS A 96 -0.57 13.32 -17.43
CA LYS A 96 -0.25 14.48 -18.26
C LYS A 96 -0.67 14.26 -19.73
N VAL A 97 -1.79 13.58 -19.96
CA VAL A 97 -2.36 13.32 -21.28
C VAL A 97 -3.84 13.68 -21.22
N ALA A 98 -4.23 14.60 -22.09
CA ALA A 98 -5.50 15.33 -22.02
C ALA A 98 -6.75 14.42 -21.94
N PRO A 99 -7.79 14.85 -21.20
CA PRO A 99 -8.99 14.06 -20.96
C PRO A 99 -9.98 14.17 -22.13
N THR A 100 -10.56 13.05 -22.54
CA THR A 100 -11.96 13.05 -23.01
C THR A 100 -12.74 12.08 -22.13
N PRO A 101 -13.69 12.57 -21.31
CA PRO A 101 -14.55 11.69 -20.53
C PRO A 101 -15.71 11.19 -21.41
N PRO A 102 -16.05 9.90 -21.43
CA PRO A 102 -17.43 9.50 -21.54
C PRO A 102 -18.03 9.51 -20.14
N VAL A 103 -18.97 10.44 -19.99
CA VAL A 103 -20.03 10.47 -18.99
C VAL A 103 -20.70 9.09 -18.87
N GLN A 104 -21.19 8.76 -17.66
CA GLN A 104 -22.28 7.81 -17.28
C GLN A 104 -21.82 6.70 -16.32
N SER A 105 -22.49 6.39 -15.21
CA SER A 105 -23.70 6.94 -14.58
C SER A 105 -23.70 6.50 -13.11
N ARG A 106 -23.93 7.46 -12.21
CA ARG A 106 -24.31 7.24 -10.81
C ARG A 106 -25.77 6.79 -10.77
N PRO A 107 -26.15 5.72 -10.07
CA PRO A 107 -27.48 5.63 -9.51
C PRO A 107 -27.46 6.37 -8.17
N GLU A 108 -28.12 7.52 -8.18
CA GLU A 108 -28.59 8.19 -6.98
C GLU A 108 -29.68 7.31 -6.34
N ALA A 109 -29.34 6.65 -5.24
CA ALA A 109 -30.34 6.14 -4.31
C ALA A 109 -30.24 7.00 -3.05
N SER A 110 -31.13 7.99 -3.01
CA SER A 110 -31.56 8.72 -1.84
C SER A 110 -31.85 7.76 -0.67
N ILE A 111 -31.09 7.90 0.42
CA ILE A 111 -31.65 7.77 1.77
C ILE A 111 -31.01 8.86 2.62
N ALA A 112 -31.69 10.01 2.68
CA ALA A 112 -31.49 10.97 3.74
C ALA A 112 -31.95 10.34 5.06
N SER A 113 -31.05 10.15 6.02
CA SER A 113 -31.22 10.59 7.41
C SER A 113 -30.10 10.09 8.31
N ALA A 114 -29.71 10.98 9.22
CA ALA A 114 -28.88 10.77 10.40
C ALA A 114 -27.36 10.72 10.19
N LEU A 115 -26.72 11.87 10.48
CA LEU A 115 -25.39 11.92 11.08
C LEU A 115 -25.39 11.05 12.36
N PRO A 116 -24.25 10.42 12.68
CA PRO A 116 -23.52 11.00 13.80
C PRO A 116 -22.05 11.21 13.47
N SER A 117 -21.55 12.34 13.97
CA SER A 117 -20.15 12.73 14.03
C SER A 117 -19.26 11.55 14.47
N PRO A 118 -18.14 11.26 13.79
CA PRO A 118 -17.09 10.45 14.38
C PRO A 118 -16.37 11.33 15.41
N SER A 119 -16.92 11.39 16.62
CA SER A 119 -16.12 11.73 17.78
C SER A 119 -15.05 10.65 17.89
N LEU A 120 -13.80 11.07 17.76
CA LEU A 120 -12.62 10.23 17.93
C LEU A 120 -12.49 9.86 19.41
N GLY A 121 -13.46 9.09 19.92
CA GLY A 121 -13.39 8.47 21.22
C GLY A 121 -12.38 7.34 21.12
N ILE A 122 -11.22 7.53 21.74
CA ILE A 122 -10.30 6.42 22.01
C ILE A 122 -11.12 5.41 22.81
N ALA A 123 -11.58 4.36 22.13
CA ALA A 123 -12.26 3.25 22.78
C ALA A 123 -11.28 2.71 23.82
N THR A 124 -11.62 2.90 25.09
CA THR A 124 -10.96 2.22 26.20
C THR A 124 -11.07 0.74 25.90
N PHE A 125 -9.95 0.10 25.57
CA PHE A 125 -9.89 -1.34 25.35
C PHE A 125 -10.37 -2.02 26.64
N SER A 126 -11.59 -2.57 26.62
CA SER A 126 -12.07 -3.48 27.65
C SER A 126 -11.67 -4.89 27.23
N PRO A 127 -10.73 -5.55 27.93
CA PRO A 127 -10.29 -6.88 27.52
C PRO A 127 -11.40 -7.92 27.75
N PRO A 128 -11.52 -8.93 26.87
CA PRO A 128 -12.42 -10.07 27.08
C PRO A 128 -12.15 -10.76 28.44
N PRO A 129 -13.18 -11.30 29.12
CA PRO A 129 -13.08 -11.85 30.47
C PRO A 129 -12.09 -13.03 30.60
N GLU A 130 -11.77 -13.70 29.49
CA GLU A 130 -10.79 -14.77 29.44
C GLU A 130 -9.35 -14.27 29.67
N LEU A 131 -9.03 -13.06 29.19
CA LEU A 131 -7.70 -12.47 29.31
C LEU A 131 -7.47 -11.78 30.66
N ALA A 132 -8.56 -11.41 31.36
CA ALA A 132 -8.50 -10.78 32.68
C ALA A 132 -7.86 -11.67 33.76
N ASN A 133 -7.96 -12.99 33.59
CA ASN A 133 -7.42 -13.99 34.52
C ASN A 133 -6.00 -14.46 34.14
N SER A 134 -5.45 -14.01 33.01
CA SER A 134 -4.12 -14.42 32.56
C SER A 134 -3.03 -13.77 33.42
N ASP A 135 -2.07 -14.58 33.88
CA ASP A 135 -0.85 -14.12 34.59
C ASP A 135 -0.09 -13.05 33.79
N ALA A 136 -0.10 -13.16 32.46
CA ALA A 136 0.50 -12.18 31.57
C ALA A 136 -0.18 -10.81 31.69
N TYR A 137 -1.51 -10.76 31.76
CA TYR A 137 -2.26 -9.52 31.96
C TYR A 137 -2.02 -8.94 33.35
N GLN A 138 -1.89 -9.80 34.38
CA GLN A 138 -1.58 -9.38 35.73
C GLN A 138 -0.18 -8.78 35.90
N LYS A 139 0.80 -9.26 35.13
CA LYS A 139 2.15 -8.67 35.09
C LYS A 139 2.14 -7.31 34.39
N LEU A 140 1.36 -7.15 33.32
CA LEU A 140 1.24 -5.91 32.57
C LEU A 140 0.49 -4.79 33.33
N LYS A 141 -0.52 -5.11 34.15
CA LYS A 141 -1.17 -4.09 35.01
C LYS A 141 -0.23 -3.51 36.08
N ALA A 142 0.71 -4.32 36.59
CA ALA A 142 1.62 -3.90 37.66
C ALA A 142 2.61 -2.82 37.18
N ILE A 143 3.07 -2.89 35.93
CA ILE A 143 3.95 -1.87 35.34
C ILE A 143 3.20 -0.58 34.99
N ALA A 144 1.93 -0.66 34.60
CA ALA A 144 1.13 0.52 34.24
C ALA A 144 0.66 1.33 35.46
N THR A 145 0.64 0.70 36.65
CA THR A 145 0.09 1.31 37.88
C THR A 145 1.16 1.93 38.78
N GLN A 146 2.46 1.87 38.43
CA GLN A 146 3.49 2.55 39.22
C GLN A 146 3.26 4.07 39.11
N PRO A 147 2.83 4.76 40.19
CA PRO A 147 2.83 6.21 40.17
C PRO A 147 4.29 6.66 40.12
N ASP A 148 4.59 7.57 39.20
CA ASP A 148 5.83 8.35 39.16
C ASP A 148 5.94 9.13 40.48
N THR A 149 6.49 8.48 41.52
CA THR A 149 6.88 9.15 42.75
C THR A 149 8.23 9.80 42.50
N LYS A 150 8.12 10.99 41.94
CA LYS A 150 9.05 12.10 42.04
C LYS A 150 9.82 12.12 43.39
N LYS A 151 11.13 12.43 43.24
CA LYS A 151 12.05 13.11 44.18
C LYS A 151 12.80 12.25 45.23
N PRO A 152 13.91 12.76 45.82
CA PRO A 152 14.44 14.15 45.84
C PRO A 152 15.55 14.47 44.84
#